data_AF-A0A952D2U2-F1
#
_entry.id   AF-A0A952D2U2-F1
#
_cell.length_a   1.000
_cell.length_b   1.000
_cell.length_c   1.000
_cell.angle_alpha   90.00
_cell.angle_beta   90.00
_cell.angle_gamma   90.00
#
_symmetry.space_group_name_H-M   'P 1'
#
loop_
_entity.id
_entity.type
_entity.pdbx_description
1 polymer ?
#
loop_
_entity_poly.entity_id
_entity_poly.type
_entity_poly.pdbx_seq_one_letter_code
_entity_poly.pdbx_strand_id
1 'polypeptide(L)'
;MSAGAALPSTTLVRRFDTVRLIPSRFAPREDSVLAGIAADDAHLADLFDLDNATNERLRAERGLAPGIGVDELVFGVPNWRIVNAAFVHARPEGSRFNGPDRGAWYCAFEIETALAEIGFHKTVEYEEIGRFDDSVTYEAFLADFTHEFHDLRDDPRFARCLDPASYVTSQRLAERLLERGSIGIVYPSVRRAGGTNLACFRPAVVGNVRRGEAWRFTWAGSREPVIEREPERGREHERGREDEHERGREHERGHGRVRESLAAARRTVRRSSPGGPGR
;
A
#
# COMPACT_ATOMS: atom_id res chain seq x y z
N MET A 1 9.90 -45.13 -3.20
CA MET A 1 8.81 -44.19 -2.86
C MET A 1 9.29 -43.36 -1.69
N SER A 2 9.72 -42.12 -1.91
CA SER A 2 10.16 -41.25 -0.81
C SER A 2 8.93 -40.92 0.03
N ALA A 3 8.97 -41.24 1.33
CA ALA A 3 7.94 -40.81 2.27
C ALA A 3 7.86 -39.28 2.18
N GLY A 4 6.78 -38.76 1.60
CA GLY A 4 6.60 -37.33 1.42
C GLY A 4 6.73 -36.64 2.79
N ALA A 5 7.75 -35.79 2.94
CA ALA A 5 7.95 -35.07 4.20
C ALA A 5 6.65 -34.39 4.61
N ALA A 6 6.29 -34.50 5.90
CA ALA A 6 5.06 -33.96 6.43
C ALA A 6 4.95 -32.45 6.14
N LEU A 7 3.72 -31.97 5.96
CA LEU A 7 3.40 -30.54 5.84
C LEU A 7 2.84 -30.03 7.16
N PRO A 8 2.94 -28.72 7.43
CA PRO A 8 2.27 -28.12 8.58
C PRO A 8 0.75 -28.28 8.42
N SER A 9 0.03 -28.38 9.54
CA SER A 9 -1.43 -28.31 9.52
C SER A 9 -1.89 -26.96 8.98
N THR A 10 -3.10 -26.90 8.44
CA THR A 10 -3.72 -25.63 8.07
C THR A 10 -4.63 -25.14 9.18
N THR A 11 -4.76 -23.82 9.27
CA THR A 11 -5.70 -23.13 10.15
C THR A 11 -6.43 -22.06 9.35
N LEU A 12 -7.73 -21.90 9.59
CA LEU A 12 -8.50 -20.77 9.09
C LEU A 12 -8.00 -19.45 9.70
N VAL A 13 -7.36 -18.62 8.88
CA VAL A 13 -6.98 -17.25 9.25
C VAL A 13 -8.09 -16.31 8.80
N ARG A 14 -8.73 -15.64 9.77
CA ARG A 14 -9.64 -14.51 9.55
C ARG A 14 -9.02 -13.25 10.16
N ARG A 15 -8.29 -12.49 9.36
CA ARG A 15 -7.56 -11.32 9.81
C ARG A 15 -7.77 -10.16 8.86
N PHE A 16 -8.19 -9.05 9.43
CA PHE A 16 -8.34 -7.78 8.76
C PHE A 16 -7.16 -6.90 9.15
N ASP A 17 -6.88 -5.91 8.31
CA ASP A 17 -5.88 -4.87 8.59
C ASP A 17 -4.45 -5.42 8.76
N THR A 18 -4.12 -6.54 8.10
CA THR A 18 -2.71 -7.01 8.08
C THR A 18 -1.84 -6.00 7.34
N VAL A 19 -0.64 -5.76 7.85
CA VAL A 19 0.18 -4.61 7.46
C VAL A 19 1.37 -5.05 6.60
N ARG A 20 1.47 -4.49 5.40
CA ARG A 20 2.67 -4.52 4.57
C ARG A 20 3.25 -3.11 4.47
N LEU A 21 4.51 -2.93 4.82
CA LEU A 21 5.21 -1.65 4.66
C LEU A 21 6.00 -1.65 3.36
N ILE A 22 5.82 -0.60 2.56
CA ILE A 22 6.50 -0.41 1.27
C ILE A 22 7.21 0.94 1.28
N PRO A 23 8.47 1.06 0.83
CA PRO A 23 9.13 2.36 0.74
C PRO A 23 8.25 3.36 -0.02
N SER A 24 8.01 4.54 0.54
CA SER A 24 7.00 5.48 0.00
C SER A 24 7.28 5.91 -1.45
N ARG A 25 8.54 5.85 -1.89
CA ARG A 25 8.93 6.08 -3.30
C ARG A 25 8.28 5.12 -4.30
N PHE A 26 7.91 3.91 -3.86
CA PHE A 26 7.20 2.91 -4.67
C PHE A 26 5.70 2.89 -4.42
N ALA A 27 5.23 3.79 -3.56
CA ALA A 27 3.83 3.98 -3.26
C ALA A 27 3.43 5.43 -3.56
N PRO A 28 3.65 5.96 -4.77
CA PRO A 28 3.20 7.31 -5.10
C PRO A 28 1.71 7.43 -4.79
N ARG A 29 1.32 8.53 -4.15
CA ARG A 29 -0.07 8.98 -4.19
C ARG A 29 -0.32 9.38 -5.65
N GLU A 30 -1.44 9.00 -6.22
CA GLU A 30 -1.76 9.24 -7.63
C GLU A 30 -1.57 10.73 -8.05
N ASP A 31 -1.51 11.65 -7.08
CA ASP A 31 -1.33 13.09 -7.29
C ASP A 31 0.11 13.66 -7.26
N SER A 32 1.18 12.89 -7.02
CA SER A 32 2.49 13.51 -6.77
C SER A 32 3.60 12.99 -7.67
N VAL A 33 4.14 13.93 -8.47
CA VAL A 33 5.29 13.93 -9.40
C VAL A 33 4.93 13.86 -10.89
N LEU A 34 3.97 13.05 -11.33
CA LEU A 34 3.62 12.99 -12.77
C LEU A 34 2.50 13.97 -13.17
N ALA A 35 1.64 14.40 -12.25
CA ALA A 35 0.54 15.33 -12.54
C ALA A 35 1.01 16.74 -12.95
N GLY A 36 2.27 17.09 -12.67
CA GLY A 36 2.89 18.35 -13.14
C GLY A 36 3.46 18.29 -14.56
N ILE A 37 3.54 17.11 -15.17
CA ILE A 37 4.14 16.88 -16.50
C ILE A 37 3.13 16.23 -17.46
N ALA A 38 2.18 15.44 -16.94
CA ALA A 38 1.13 14.82 -17.72
C ALA A 38 0.01 15.82 -18.06
N ALA A 39 -0.41 15.80 -19.32
CA ALA A 39 -1.53 16.61 -19.78
C ALA A 39 -2.91 16.00 -19.43
N ASP A 40 -2.96 14.69 -19.16
CA ASP A 40 -4.15 13.92 -18.81
C ASP A 40 -3.78 12.55 -18.17
N ASP A 41 -4.79 11.81 -17.69
CA ASP A 41 -4.64 10.51 -17.01
C ASP A 41 -4.04 9.42 -17.92
N ALA A 42 -4.22 9.52 -19.24
CA ALA A 42 -3.61 8.59 -20.20
C ALA A 42 -2.11 8.87 -20.34
N HIS A 43 -1.71 10.14 -20.35
CA HIS A 43 -0.32 10.55 -20.37
C HIS A 43 0.40 10.26 -19.04
N LEU A 44 -0.33 10.28 -17.91
CA LEU A 44 0.18 9.82 -16.62
C LEU A 44 0.46 8.30 -16.63
N ALA A 45 -0.43 7.52 -17.25
CA ALA A 45 -0.24 6.10 -17.47
C ALA A 45 0.97 5.81 -18.39
N ASP A 46 1.16 6.61 -19.45
CA ASP A 46 2.30 6.49 -20.36
C ASP A 46 3.64 6.89 -19.70
N LEU A 47 3.68 7.94 -18.86
CA LEU A 47 4.89 8.26 -18.09
C LEU A 47 5.20 7.19 -17.03
N PHE A 48 4.18 6.61 -16.41
CA PHE A 48 4.36 5.46 -15.52
C PHE A 48 4.81 4.21 -16.26
N ASP A 49 4.33 3.99 -17.49
CA ASP A 49 4.81 2.92 -18.35
C ASP A 49 6.27 3.17 -18.77
N LEU A 50 6.69 4.43 -18.97
CA LEU A 50 8.06 4.78 -19.29
C LEU A 50 9.03 4.66 -18.08
N ASP A 51 8.60 5.03 -16.87
CA ASP A 51 9.41 4.95 -15.64
C ASP A 51 9.49 3.51 -15.09
N ASN A 52 8.45 2.69 -15.31
CA ASN A 52 8.46 1.24 -15.02
C ASN A 52 9.01 0.37 -16.17
N ALA A 53 9.35 0.94 -17.33
CA ALA A 53 9.77 0.20 -18.53
C ALA A 53 11.24 -0.22 -18.57
N THR A 54 12.11 0.18 -17.65
CA THR A 54 13.49 -0.34 -17.64
C THR A 54 13.61 -1.67 -16.90
N ASN A 55 13.03 -2.71 -17.54
CA ASN A 55 13.46 -4.12 -17.61
C ASN A 55 12.56 -5.23 -17.04
N GLU A 56 11.69 -5.03 -16.04
CA GLU A 56 11.09 -6.18 -15.34
C GLU A 56 9.61 -6.45 -15.68
N ARG A 57 8.79 -5.39 -15.86
CA ARG A 57 7.37 -5.51 -16.21
C ARG A 57 7.14 -6.03 -17.65
N LEU A 58 7.93 -5.54 -18.60
CA LEU A 58 7.93 -6.04 -20.00
C LEU A 58 8.36 -7.52 -20.11
N ARG A 59 9.09 -8.05 -19.12
CA ARG A 59 9.40 -9.49 -19.05
C ARG A 59 8.21 -10.28 -18.55
N ALA A 60 7.57 -9.86 -17.46
CA ALA A 60 6.37 -10.52 -16.93
C ALA A 60 5.21 -10.56 -17.95
N GLU A 61 4.95 -9.46 -18.66
CA GLU A 61 3.88 -9.36 -19.68
C GLU A 61 4.18 -10.18 -20.95
N ARG A 62 5.43 -10.59 -21.18
CA ARG A 62 5.84 -11.50 -22.26
C ARG A 62 5.96 -12.97 -21.82
N GLY A 63 5.53 -13.31 -20.61
CA GLY A 63 5.66 -14.67 -20.05
C GLY A 63 7.09 -15.03 -19.62
N LEU A 64 7.94 -14.04 -19.34
CA LEU A 64 9.36 -14.20 -18.99
C LEU A 64 9.66 -13.92 -17.50
N ALA A 65 8.65 -13.77 -16.64
CA ALA A 65 8.86 -13.89 -15.20
C ALA A 65 8.87 -15.39 -14.86
N PRO A 66 10.02 -15.98 -14.50
CA PRO A 66 10.07 -17.40 -14.18
C PRO A 66 9.26 -17.62 -12.89
N GLY A 67 8.01 -18.10 -12.96
CA GLY A 67 7.29 -18.59 -11.77
C GLY A 67 5.94 -17.94 -11.42
N ILE A 68 5.50 -16.88 -12.11
CA ILE A 68 4.09 -16.43 -12.05
C ILE A 68 3.59 -15.97 -13.41
N GLY A 69 2.46 -16.54 -13.83
CA GLY A 69 1.79 -16.20 -15.09
C GLY A 69 0.89 -14.98 -14.96
N VAL A 70 0.61 -14.32 -16.08
CA VAL A 70 -0.32 -13.17 -16.15
C VAL A 70 -1.74 -13.56 -15.69
N ASP A 71 -2.11 -14.82 -15.84
CA ASP A 71 -3.38 -15.41 -15.42
C ASP A 71 -3.54 -15.51 -13.89
N GLU A 72 -2.43 -15.47 -13.14
CA GLU A 72 -2.47 -15.43 -11.67
C GLU A 72 -2.53 -13.99 -11.11
N LEU A 73 -2.22 -12.98 -11.93
CA LEU A 73 -2.19 -11.58 -11.52
C LEU A 73 -3.60 -11.00 -11.39
N VAL A 74 -3.74 -10.00 -10.51
CA VAL A 74 -5.02 -9.31 -10.28
C VAL A 74 -5.09 -7.99 -11.04
N PHE A 75 -6.28 -7.66 -11.53
CA PHE A 75 -6.58 -6.42 -12.25
C PHE A 75 -7.96 -5.90 -11.86
N GLY A 76 -8.20 -4.60 -12.04
CA GLY A 76 -9.52 -3.99 -11.81
C GLY A 76 -9.92 -3.85 -10.33
N VAL A 77 -8.99 -4.04 -9.39
CA VAL A 77 -9.19 -3.82 -7.95
C VAL A 77 -8.27 -2.69 -7.44
N PRO A 78 -8.66 -1.94 -6.41
CA PRO A 78 -7.80 -0.91 -5.82
C PRO A 78 -6.41 -1.46 -5.47
N ASN A 79 -5.36 -0.68 -5.73
CA ASN A 79 -3.97 -1.04 -5.42
C ASN A 79 -3.47 -2.36 -6.06
N TRP A 80 -4.11 -2.86 -7.12
CA TRP A 80 -3.70 -4.12 -7.80
C TRP A 80 -2.21 -4.12 -8.21
N ARG A 81 -1.65 -2.96 -8.57
CA ARG A 81 -0.22 -2.80 -8.89
C ARG A 81 0.68 -3.15 -7.70
N ILE A 82 0.30 -2.73 -6.50
CA ILE A 82 1.00 -3.03 -5.25
C ILE A 82 0.92 -4.53 -4.93
N VAL A 83 -0.24 -5.14 -5.18
CA VAL A 83 -0.42 -6.59 -5.05
C VAL A 83 0.51 -7.31 -6.00
N ASN A 84 0.39 -7.08 -7.31
CA ASN A 84 1.17 -7.79 -8.33
C ASN A 84 2.68 -7.59 -8.16
N ALA A 85 3.11 -6.37 -7.79
CA ALA A 85 4.51 -6.06 -7.52
C ALA A 85 5.13 -7.00 -6.46
N ALA A 86 4.37 -7.41 -5.44
CA ALA A 86 4.85 -8.33 -4.40
C ALA A 86 5.19 -9.73 -4.94
N PHE A 87 4.65 -10.12 -6.10
CA PHE A 87 4.85 -11.44 -6.70
C PHE A 87 5.81 -11.42 -7.89
N VAL A 88 5.87 -10.32 -8.64
CA VAL A 88 6.74 -10.22 -9.84
C VAL A 88 8.14 -9.68 -9.55
N HIS A 89 8.33 -8.95 -8.44
CA HIS A 89 9.63 -8.41 -8.03
C HIS A 89 10.22 -9.21 -6.87
N ALA A 90 10.54 -10.48 -7.13
CA ALA A 90 11.26 -11.32 -6.18
C ALA A 90 12.70 -10.81 -5.99
N ARG A 91 13.24 -10.95 -4.78
CA ARG A 91 14.67 -10.68 -4.55
C ARG A 91 15.52 -11.79 -5.20
N PRO A 92 16.71 -11.50 -5.74
CA PRO A 92 17.59 -12.51 -6.34
C PRO A 92 17.99 -13.66 -5.41
N GLU A 93 17.98 -13.45 -4.10
CA GLU A 93 18.24 -14.49 -3.08
C GLU A 93 16.95 -15.10 -2.51
N GLY A 94 15.80 -14.63 -2.99
CA GLY A 94 14.48 -14.92 -2.43
C GLY A 94 14.21 -14.20 -1.11
N SER A 95 13.21 -14.68 -0.40
CA SER A 95 12.93 -14.28 0.99
C SER A 95 12.60 -15.51 1.81
N ARG A 96 12.16 -15.35 3.06
CA ARG A 96 11.98 -16.49 3.98
C ARG A 96 11.17 -17.63 3.37
N PHE A 97 10.04 -17.32 2.73
CA PHE A 97 9.12 -18.30 2.15
C PHE A 97 8.94 -18.14 0.64
N ASN A 98 10.00 -17.78 -0.08
CA ASN A 98 10.04 -17.88 -1.54
C ASN A 98 11.47 -17.87 -2.07
N GLY A 99 11.69 -18.52 -3.22
CA GLY A 99 12.93 -18.43 -3.98
C GLY A 99 13.00 -17.16 -4.86
N PRO A 100 13.97 -17.09 -5.78
CA PRO A 100 14.22 -15.91 -6.61
C PRO A 100 13.25 -15.74 -7.78
N ASP A 101 12.53 -16.80 -8.11
CA ASP A 101 11.68 -16.88 -9.29
C ASP A 101 10.35 -16.13 -9.09
N ARG A 102 9.74 -16.31 -7.91
CA ARG A 102 8.42 -15.77 -7.60
C ARG A 102 8.42 -15.14 -6.22
N GLY A 103 7.86 -13.93 -6.13
CA GLY A 103 7.67 -13.24 -4.85
C GLY A 103 6.46 -13.77 -4.07
N ALA A 104 6.21 -13.14 -2.93
CA ALA A 104 5.03 -13.40 -2.11
C ALA A 104 4.57 -12.11 -1.43
N TRP A 105 3.28 -12.04 -1.11
CA TRP A 105 2.77 -10.98 -0.26
C TRP A 105 3.13 -11.28 1.20
N TYR A 106 4.11 -10.55 1.73
CA TYR A 106 4.45 -10.55 3.15
C TYR A 106 3.73 -9.42 3.86
N CYS A 107 3.09 -9.74 4.98
CA CYS A 107 2.52 -8.79 5.92
C CYS A 107 2.66 -9.30 7.36
N ALA A 108 2.46 -8.39 8.31
CA ALA A 108 2.34 -8.71 9.73
C ALA A 108 0.90 -8.48 10.21
N PHE A 109 0.50 -9.11 11.31
CA PHE A 109 -0.81 -8.86 11.92
C PHE A 109 -0.84 -7.53 12.67
N GLU A 110 0.29 -7.13 13.25
CA GLU A 110 0.41 -5.88 14.01
C GLU A 110 1.40 -4.91 13.34
N ILE A 111 1.11 -3.61 13.40
CA ILE A 111 1.99 -2.58 12.84
C ILE A 111 3.40 -2.63 13.46
N GLU A 112 3.53 -2.85 14.77
CA GLU A 112 4.87 -2.86 15.38
C GLU A 112 5.66 -4.11 14.99
N THR A 113 4.98 -5.19 14.59
CA THR A 113 5.65 -6.37 14.00
C THR A 113 6.18 -6.01 12.61
N ALA A 114 5.37 -5.35 11.77
CA ALA A 114 5.84 -4.88 10.46
C ALA A 114 7.01 -3.88 10.60
N LEU A 115 6.93 -2.94 11.55
CA LEU A 115 7.99 -1.98 11.82
C LEU A 115 9.28 -2.67 12.27
N ALA A 116 9.19 -3.66 13.16
CA ALA A 116 10.36 -4.42 13.61
C ALA A 116 11.04 -5.22 12.47
N GLU A 117 10.26 -5.81 11.56
CA GLU A 117 10.82 -6.50 10.38
C GLU A 117 11.57 -5.52 9.47
N ILE A 118 10.97 -4.36 9.16
CA ILE A 118 11.61 -3.34 8.32
C ILE A 118 12.85 -2.76 8.99
N GLY A 119 12.76 -2.40 10.28
CA GLY A 119 13.88 -1.87 11.06
C GLY A 119 15.06 -2.83 11.06
N PHE A 120 14.83 -4.11 11.35
CA PHE A 120 15.88 -5.13 11.31
C PHE A 120 16.55 -5.22 9.93
N HIS A 121 15.76 -5.38 8.87
CA HIS A 121 16.31 -5.58 7.52
C HIS A 121 17.07 -4.35 7.02
N LYS A 122 16.58 -3.14 7.31
CA LYS A 122 17.28 -1.91 6.96
C LYS A 122 18.56 -1.70 7.76
N THR A 123 18.56 -2.02 9.05
CA THR A 123 19.78 -1.98 9.87
C THR A 123 20.84 -2.93 9.34
N VAL A 124 20.48 -4.12 8.87
CA VAL A 124 21.44 -5.06 8.24
C VAL A 124 21.98 -4.48 6.92
N GLU A 125 21.12 -3.94 6.05
CA GLU A 125 21.56 -3.29 4.79
C GLU A 125 22.53 -2.13 5.08
N TYR A 126 22.29 -1.33 6.12
CA TYR A 126 23.16 -0.23 6.54
C TYR A 126 24.47 -0.67 7.19
N GLU A 127 24.47 -1.81 7.89
CA GLU A 127 25.68 -2.41 8.42
C GLU A 127 26.63 -2.86 7.32
N GLU A 128 26.12 -3.46 6.24
CA GLU A 128 26.93 -3.91 5.10
C GLU A 128 27.67 -2.75 4.40
N ILE A 129 27.06 -1.56 4.36
CA ILE A 129 27.66 -0.35 3.76
C ILE A 129 28.33 0.58 4.79
N GLY A 130 28.30 0.24 6.08
CA GLY A 130 28.91 1.01 7.17
C GLY A 130 28.32 2.41 7.36
N ARG A 131 27.03 2.63 7.08
CA ARG A 131 26.39 3.96 7.14
C ARG A 131 25.07 3.93 7.89
N PHE A 132 25.00 4.62 9.03
CA PHE A 132 23.82 4.74 9.88
C PHE A 132 23.27 6.18 9.97
N ASP A 133 23.55 7.01 8.97
CA ASP A 133 23.03 8.38 8.88
C ASP A 133 22.13 8.48 7.65
N ASP A 134 20.85 8.13 7.86
CA ASP A 134 19.83 8.11 6.81
C ASP A 134 18.41 8.17 7.41
N SER A 135 17.46 8.63 6.60
CA SER A 135 16.03 8.63 6.93
C SER A 135 15.21 8.15 5.73
N VAL A 136 14.36 7.14 5.96
CA VAL A 136 13.51 6.56 4.93
C VAL A 136 12.07 6.45 5.42
N THR A 137 11.13 6.80 4.54
CA THR A 137 9.70 6.70 4.80
C THR A 137 9.11 5.46 4.13
N TYR A 138 8.26 4.76 4.86
CA TYR A 138 7.48 3.63 4.42
C TYR A 138 5.99 3.96 4.51
N GLU A 139 5.23 3.54 3.52
CA GLU A 139 3.76 3.59 3.53
C GLU A 139 3.21 2.21 3.92
N ALA A 140 2.25 2.19 4.84
CA ALA A 140 1.49 0.98 5.14
C ALA A 140 0.45 0.70 4.05
N PHE A 141 0.33 -0.57 3.69
CA PHE A 141 -0.79 -1.14 2.98
C PHE A 141 -1.45 -2.18 3.85
N LEU A 142 -2.74 -1.97 4.13
CA LEU A 142 -3.58 -2.89 4.87
C LEU A 142 -4.23 -3.87 3.91
N ALA A 143 -4.30 -5.14 4.28
CA ALA A 143 -4.94 -6.19 3.51
C ALA A 143 -5.69 -7.16 4.43
N ASP A 144 -6.74 -7.77 3.87
CA ASP A 144 -7.61 -8.69 4.60
C ASP A 144 -7.43 -10.12 4.07
N PHE A 145 -7.46 -11.09 4.99
CA PHE A 145 -7.30 -12.51 4.71
C PHE A 145 -8.40 -13.31 5.39
N THR A 146 -9.10 -14.13 4.60
CA THR A 146 -10.06 -15.15 5.07
C THR A 146 -9.81 -16.44 4.30
N HIS A 147 -8.87 -17.25 4.77
CA HIS A 147 -8.50 -18.50 4.09
C HIS A 147 -7.75 -19.49 5.00
N GLU A 148 -7.59 -20.73 4.55
CA GLU A 148 -6.73 -21.73 5.18
C GLU A 148 -5.26 -21.45 4.86
N PHE A 149 -4.42 -21.28 5.89
CA PHE A 149 -2.97 -21.11 5.78
C PHE A 149 -2.25 -22.23 6.51
N HIS A 150 -1.11 -22.69 6.00
CA HIS A 150 -0.25 -23.56 6.80
C HIS A 150 0.28 -22.80 8.01
N ASP A 151 0.17 -23.40 9.19
CA ASP A 151 0.42 -22.73 10.46
C ASP A 151 1.71 -23.24 11.11
N LEU A 152 2.67 -22.33 11.30
CA LEU A 152 3.95 -22.62 11.94
C LEU A 152 4.05 -22.07 13.37
N ARG A 153 3.02 -21.39 13.89
CA ARG A 153 3.11 -20.65 15.16
C ARG A 153 3.41 -21.55 16.36
N ASP A 154 2.82 -22.73 16.38
CA ASP A 154 2.93 -23.68 17.50
C ASP A 154 3.41 -25.07 17.04
N ASP A 155 4.11 -25.15 15.88
CA ASP A 155 4.57 -26.41 15.31
C ASP A 155 6.10 -26.60 15.40
N PRO A 156 6.62 -27.28 16.45
CA PRO A 156 8.06 -27.45 16.65
C PRO A 156 8.74 -28.26 15.54
N ARG A 157 7.98 -29.04 14.74
CA ARG A 157 8.52 -29.80 13.61
C ARG A 157 9.11 -28.89 12.54
N PHE A 158 8.62 -27.64 12.46
CA PHE A 158 9.04 -26.64 11.49
C PHE A 158 9.86 -25.50 12.09
N ALA A 159 10.34 -25.63 13.34
CA ALA A 159 11.15 -24.61 13.99
C ALA A 159 12.37 -24.15 13.16
N ARG A 160 12.99 -25.06 12.39
CA ARG A 160 14.10 -24.73 11.47
C ARG A 160 13.71 -23.81 10.30
N CYS A 161 12.42 -23.68 9.98
CA CYS A 161 11.92 -22.70 9.00
C CYS A 161 11.91 -21.27 9.57
N LEU A 162 12.07 -21.13 10.89
CA LEU A 162 12.07 -19.87 11.63
C LEU A 162 13.47 -19.49 12.09
N ASP A 163 14.51 -20.06 11.47
CA ASP A 163 15.89 -19.65 11.72
C ASP A 163 16.07 -18.14 11.41
N PRO A 164 16.52 -17.31 12.35
CA PRO A 164 16.67 -15.88 12.15
C PRO A 164 17.82 -15.51 11.19
N ALA A 165 18.75 -16.43 10.92
CA ALA A 165 19.94 -16.23 10.11
C ALA A 165 19.93 -16.99 8.78
N SER A 166 18.98 -17.90 8.55
CA SER A 166 18.91 -18.70 7.33
C SER A 166 17.49 -18.91 6.81
N TYR A 167 17.33 -18.79 5.48
CA TYR A 167 16.07 -19.05 4.78
C TYR A 167 16.03 -20.38 4.02
N VAL A 168 17.12 -21.16 4.05
CA VAL A 168 17.24 -22.39 3.24
C VAL A 168 16.12 -23.39 3.54
N THR A 169 15.82 -23.63 4.81
CA THR A 169 14.77 -24.60 5.19
C THR A 169 13.37 -24.10 4.85
N SER A 170 13.12 -22.81 5.07
CA SER A 170 11.81 -22.19 4.81
C SER A 170 11.52 -22.02 3.33
N GLN A 171 12.53 -21.74 2.50
CA GLN A 171 12.40 -21.70 1.04
C GLN A 171 12.04 -23.08 0.47
N ARG A 172 12.74 -24.15 0.91
CA ARG A 172 12.39 -25.54 0.52
C ARG A 172 10.97 -25.94 0.95
N LEU A 173 10.51 -25.46 2.11
CA LEU A 173 9.13 -25.67 2.53
C LEU A 173 8.17 -24.91 1.60
N ALA A 174 8.45 -23.65 1.29
CA ALA A 174 7.62 -22.82 0.44
C ALA A 174 7.51 -23.37 -1.00
N GLU A 175 8.60 -23.88 -1.57
CA GLU A 175 8.60 -24.57 -2.88
C GLU A 175 7.62 -25.73 -2.89
N ARG A 176 7.72 -26.64 -1.92
CA ARG A 176 6.80 -27.79 -1.77
C ARG A 176 5.35 -27.37 -1.57
N LEU A 177 5.11 -26.24 -0.89
CA LEU A 177 3.78 -25.72 -0.66
C LEU A 177 3.19 -25.08 -1.91
N LEU A 178 4.00 -24.33 -2.66
CA LEU A 178 3.63 -23.74 -3.95
C LEU A 178 3.25 -24.83 -4.96
N GLU A 179 4.06 -25.89 -5.08
CA GLU A 179 3.79 -27.07 -5.94
C GLU A 179 2.46 -27.75 -5.63
N ARG A 180 1.99 -27.65 -4.39
CA ARG A 180 0.73 -28.25 -3.91
C ARG A 180 -0.45 -27.30 -3.96
N GLY A 181 -0.31 -26.14 -4.60
CA GLY A 181 -1.39 -25.17 -4.71
C GLY A 181 -1.70 -24.43 -3.41
N SER A 182 -0.76 -24.42 -2.45
CA SER A 182 -0.97 -23.74 -1.17
C SER A 182 -1.21 -22.24 -1.34
N ILE A 183 -1.94 -21.69 -0.38
CA ILE A 183 -2.35 -20.29 -0.32
C ILE A 183 -1.29 -19.44 0.38
N GLY A 184 -0.59 -20.03 1.34
CA GLY A 184 0.42 -19.34 2.11
C GLY A 184 0.72 -19.99 3.45
N ILE A 185 1.49 -19.26 4.24
CA ILE A 185 1.95 -19.67 5.56
C ILE A 185 1.68 -18.53 6.55
N VAL A 186 1.17 -18.86 7.74
CA VAL A 186 1.16 -18.00 8.93
C VAL A 186 2.22 -18.49 9.90
N TYR A 187 3.03 -17.57 10.42
CA TYR A 187 4.22 -17.91 11.19
C TYR A 187 4.55 -16.84 12.24
N PRO A 188 5.25 -17.17 13.33
CA PRO A 188 5.62 -16.18 14.32
C PRO A 188 6.75 -15.30 13.78
N SER A 189 6.75 -14.02 14.13
CA SER A 189 7.88 -13.14 13.82
C SER A 189 9.13 -13.61 14.55
N VAL A 190 10.25 -13.58 13.84
CA VAL A 190 11.58 -13.85 14.41
C VAL A 190 12.28 -12.56 14.87
N ARG A 191 11.62 -11.40 14.67
CA ARG A 191 12.14 -10.07 14.98
C ARG A 191 11.44 -9.43 16.17
N ARG A 192 10.16 -9.74 16.38
CA ARG A 192 9.37 -9.29 17.52
C ARG A 192 8.71 -10.46 18.22
N ALA A 193 9.02 -10.66 19.50
CA ALA A 193 8.36 -11.65 20.33
C ALA A 193 6.85 -11.40 20.40
N GLY A 194 6.05 -12.44 20.19
CA GLY A 194 4.59 -12.36 20.15
C GLY A 194 3.99 -11.83 18.84
N GLY A 195 4.82 -11.33 17.91
CA GLY A 195 4.35 -10.87 16.61
C GLY A 195 3.98 -12.03 15.69
N THR A 196 2.99 -11.82 14.82
CA THR A 196 2.60 -12.80 13.80
C THR A 196 2.78 -12.23 12.40
N ASN A 197 3.38 -13.03 11.51
CA ASN A 197 3.55 -12.73 10.10
C ASN A 197 2.77 -13.71 9.23
N LEU A 198 2.49 -13.28 8.00
CA LEU A 198 1.84 -14.06 6.97
C LEU A 198 2.56 -13.85 5.63
N ALA A 199 2.83 -14.95 4.94
CA ALA A 199 3.31 -14.97 3.57
C ALA A 199 2.24 -15.60 2.68
N CYS A 200 1.63 -14.81 1.79
CA CYS A 200 0.64 -15.28 0.85
C CYS A 200 1.26 -15.51 -0.53
N PHE A 201 0.95 -16.65 -1.12
CA PHE A 201 1.48 -17.11 -2.39
C PHE A 201 0.58 -16.78 -3.59
N ARG A 202 -0.67 -16.33 -3.35
CA ARG A 202 -1.68 -16.14 -4.38
C ARG A 202 -2.19 -14.68 -4.41
N PRO A 203 -1.97 -13.94 -5.51
CA PRO A 203 -2.43 -12.55 -5.62
C PRO A 203 -3.93 -12.38 -5.36
N ALA A 204 -4.76 -13.28 -5.89
CA ALA A 204 -6.21 -13.25 -5.74
C ALA A 204 -6.74 -13.37 -4.30
N VAL A 205 -5.90 -13.83 -3.36
CA VAL A 205 -6.27 -13.99 -1.95
C VAL A 205 -5.98 -12.72 -1.14
N VAL A 206 -5.15 -11.81 -1.67
CA VAL A 206 -4.83 -10.54 -1.01
C VAL A 206 -6.02 -9.58 -1.17
N GLY A 207 -6.93 -9.62 -0.19
CA GLY A 207 -8.20 -8.91 -0.24
C GLY A 207 -8.11 -7.46 0.25
N ASN A 208 -8.98 -6.62 -0.29
CA ASN A 208 -9.28 -5.27 0.21
C ASN A 208 -8.03 -4.40 0.48
N VAL A 209 -7.07 -4.40 -0.45
CA VAL A 209 -5.83 -3.65 -0.25
C VAL A 209 -6.09 -2.15 -0.22
N ARG A 210 -5.71 -1.50 0.87
CA ARG A 210 -5.92 -0.08 1.12
C ARG A 210 -4.67 0.55 1.72
N ARG A 211 -4.47 1.83 1.43
CA ARG A 211 -3.35 2.59 2.01
C ARG A 211 -3.66 2.93 3.46
N GLY A 212 -2.66 2.78 4.32
CA GLY A 212 -2.71 3.10 5.75
C GLY A 212 -1.84 4.31 6.07
N GLU A 213 -1.24 4.28 7.26
CA GLU A 213 -0.36 5.33 7.77
C GLU A 213 1.06 5.22 7.20
N ALA A 214 1.74 6.34 7.04
CA ALA A 214 3.15 6.38 6.70
C ALA A 214 4.02 6.48 7.96
N TRP A 215 5.21 5.88 7.91
CA TRP A 215 6.15 5.76 9.02
C TRP A 215 7.56 6.11 8.54
N ARG A 216 8.23 6.99 9.26
CA ARG A 216 9.64 7.36 9.04
C ARG A 216 10.51 6.57 9.99
N PHE A 217 11.58 6.01 9.43
CA PHE A 217 12.69 5.45 10.18
C PHE A 217 13.88 6.37 10.01
N THR A 218 14.53 6.72 11.11
CA THR A 218 15.71 7.60 11.11
C THR A 218 16.84 6.94 11.90
N TRP A 219 17.94 6.65 11.22
CA TRP A 219 19.19 6.25 11.85
C TRP A 219 20.07 7.50 11.99
N ALA A 220 20.60 7.72 13.19
CA ALA A 220 21.46 8.87 13.52
C ALA A 220 22.77 8.37 14.16
N GLY A 221 23.57 7.65 13.39
CA GLY A 221 24.83 7.03 13.82
C GLY A 221 24.67 5.78 14.71
N SER A 222 23.44 5.32 14.93
CA SER A 222 23.06 4.16 15.76
C SER A 222 22.44 3.07 14.89
N ARG A 223 22.54 1.81 15.31
CA ARG A 223 21.85 0.67 14.69
C ARG A 223 20.34 0.68 14.91
N GLU A 224 19.91 1.26 16.02
CA GLU A 224 18.51 1.37 16.40
C GLU A 224 17.93 2.64 15.77
N PRO A 225 16.94 2.53 14.86
CA PRO A 225 16.26 3.69 14.31
C PRO A 225 15.30 4.31 15.31
N VAL A 226 15.14 5.63 15.22
CA VAL A 226 13.94 6.30 15.73
C VAL A 226 12.83 6.09 14.70
N ILE A 227 11.68 5.61 15.16
CA ILE A 227 10.52 5.30 14.31
C ILE A 227 9.38 6.24 14.67
N GLU A 228 8.91 7.01 13.70
CA GLU A 228 7.90 8.03 13.88
C GLU A 228 6.79 7.87 12.85
N ARG A 229 5.54 8.09 13.27
CA ARG A 229 4.42 8.18 12.34
C ARG A 229 4.50 9.51 11.60
N GLU A 230 4.39 9.47 10.28
CA GLU A 230 4.27 10.68 9.47
C GLU A 230 2.90 11.34 9.65
N PRO A 231 2.84 12.68 9.74
CA PRO A 231 1.58 13.40 9.78
C PRO A 231 0.80 13.18 8.48
N GLU A 232 -0.53 13.05 8.59
CA GLU A 232 -1.43 12.94 7.43
C GLU A 232 -1.33 14.19 6.54
N ARG A 233 -0.58 14.12 5.44
CA ARG A 233 -0.62 15.15 4.39
C ARG A 233 -1.88 14.92 3.56
N GLY A 234 -2.99 15.59 3.91
CA GLY A 234 -4.24 15.41 3.15
C GLY A 234 -5.51 16.13 3.62
N ARG A 235 -5.56 16.81 4.78
CA ARG A 235 -6.77 17.56 5.21
C ARG A 235 -6.62 19.08 5.19
N GLU A 236 -5.69 19.61 4.42
CA GLU A 236 -5.55 21.07 4.22
C GLU A 236 -6.18 21.52 2.90
N HIS A 237 -6.13 20.71 1.85
CA HIS A 237 -6.71 21.06 0.54
C HIS A 237 -8.24 20.98 0.47
N GLU A 238 -8.89 20.09 1.21
CA GLU A 238 -10.37 20.03 1.27
C GLU A 238 -10.96 21.21 2.06
N ARG A 239 -10.33 21.61 3.17
CA ARG A 239 -10.75 22.79 3.94
C ARG A 239 -10.61 24.09 3.16
N GLY A 240 -9.59 24.22 2.31
CA GLY A 240 -9.44 25.38 1.43
C GLY A 240 -10.50 25.47 0.33
N ARG A 241 -10.94 24.32 -0.21
CA ARG A 241 -11.98 24.26 -1.25
C ARG A 241 -13.38 24.48 -0.68
N GLU A 242 -13.68 23.98 0.51
CA GLU A 242 -14.95 24.29 1.20
C GLU A 242 -15.05 25.77 1.55
N ASP A 243 -13.96 26.37 2.06
CA ASP A 243 -13.86 27.79 2.38
C ASP A 243 -14.03 28.72 1.15
N GLU A 244 -13.45 28.36 -0.01
CA GLU A 244 -13.61 29.13 -1.26
C GLU A 244 -15.03 28.96 -1.84
N HIS A 245 -15.61 27.77 -1.73
CA HIS A 245 -16.96 27.51 -2.21
C HIS A 245 -18.03 28.17 -1.31
N GLU A 246 -17.78 28.27 -0.01
CA GLU A 246 -18.63 29.00 0.94
C GLU A 246 -18.50 30.52 0.74
N ARG A 247 -17.28 31.05 0.57
CA ARG A 247 -17.03 32.46 0.19
C ARG A 247 -17.68 32.82 -1.15
N GLY A 248 -17.66 31.93 -2.14
CA GLY A 248 -18.34 32.13 -3.44
C GLY A 248 -19.87 32.19 -3.30
N ARG A 249 -20.46 31.30 -2.48
CA ARG A 249 -21.90 31.27 -2.19
C ARG A 249 -22.37 32.48 -1.37
N GLU A 250 -21.53 33.06 -0.53
CA GLU A 250 -21.85 34.32 0.17
C GLU A 250 -21.81 35.52 -0.77
N HIS A 251 -20.85 35.58 -1.70
CA HIS A 251 -20.74 36.64 -2.70
C HIS A 251 -21.95 36.67 -3.66
N GLU A 252 -22.40 35.51 -4.13
CA GLU A 252 -23.61 35.39 -4.97
C GLU A 252 -24.89 35.75 -4.21
N ARG A 253 -25.01 35.37 -2.93
CA ARG A 253 -26.15 35.74 -2.07
C ARG A 253 -26.18 37.24 -1.78
N GLY A 254 -25.02 37.89 -1.64
CA GLY A 254 -24.90 39.34 -1.53
C GLY A 254 -25.39 40.06 -2.79
N HIS A 255 -24.96 39.61 -3.97
CA HIS A 255 -25.38 40.19 -5.26
C HIS A 255 -26.88 39.98 -5.55
N GLY A 256 -27.46 38.84 -5.13
CA GLY A 256 -28.89 38.58 -5.24
C GLY A 256 -29.76 39.56 -4.44
N ARG A 257 -29.40 39.82 -3.17
CA ARG A 257 -30.14 40.74 -2.29
C ARG A 257 -30.09 42.20 -2.74
N VAL A 258 -28.98 42.63 -3.33
CA VAL A 258 -28.83 43.98 -3.89
C VAL A 258 -29.73 44.15 -5.13
N ARG A 259 -29.81 43.14 -6.00
CA ARG A 259 -30.69 43.15 -7.18
C ARG A 259 -32.18 43.15 -6.81
N GLU A 260 -32.60 42.39 -5.81
CA GLU A 260 -34.00 42.40 -5.33
C GLU A 260 -34.39 43.73 -4.68
N SER A 261 -33.48 44.34 -3.92
CA SER A 261 -33.71 45.64 -3.28
C SER A 261 -33.83 46.78 -4.30
N LEU A 262 -33.02 46.77 -5.37
CA LEU A 262 -33.14 47.71 -6.50
C LEU A 262 -34.44 47.51 -7.31
N ALA A 263 -34.90 46.27 -7.47
CA ALA A 263 -36.18 45.97 -8.14
C ALA A 263 -37.39 46.41 -7.31
N ALA A 264 -37.35 46.25 -5.97
CA ALA A 264 -38.38 46.72 -5.06
C ALA A 264 -38.48 48.24 -5.02
N ALA A 265 -37.34 48.95 -4.95
CA ALA A 265 -37.30 50.42 -4.97
C ALA A 265 -37.89 51.00 -6.27
N ARG A 266 -37.63 50.37 -7.43
CA ARG A 266 -38.21 50.78 -8.72
C ARG A 266 -39.72 50.56 -8.80
N ARG A 267 -40.29 49.58 -8.09
CA ARG A 267 -41.75 49.36 -8.01
C ARG A 267 -42.44 50.38 -7.11
N THR A 268 -41.78 50.83 -6.05
CA THR A 268 -42.33 51.85 -5.13
C THR A 268 -42.38 53.23 -5.79
N VAL A 269 -41.36 53.63 -6.56
CA VAL A 269 -41.35 54.91 -7.29
C VAL A 269 -42.46 54.98 -8.35
N ARG A 270 -42.83 53.85 -8.97
CA ARG A 270 -43.89 53.79 -9.99
C ARG A 270 -45.31 53.84 -9.43
N ARG A 271 -45.51 53.62 -8.12
CA ARG A 271 -46.82 53.72 -7.44
C ARG A 271 -47.10 55.11 -6.84
N SER A 272 -46.11 56.01 -6.82
CA SER A 272 -46.22 57.34 -6.19
C SER A 272 -46.31 58.49 -7.20
N SER A 273 -46.77 58.24 -8.43
CA SER A 273 -47.16 59.33 -9.35
C SER A 273 -48.65 59.64 -9.15
N PRO A 274 -49.03 60.79 -8.56
CA PRO A 274 -50.42 61.21 -8.48
C PRO A 274 -50.88 61.74 -9.84
N GLY A 275 -52.10 61.39 -10.23
CA GLY A 275 -52.72 61.85 -11.45
C GLY A 275 -52.75 63.37 -11.57
N GLY A 276 -52.37 63.88 -12.74
CA GLY A 276 -52.72 65.22 -13.17
C GLY A 276 -54.19 65.27 -13.59
N PRO A 277 -54.95 66.33 -13.24
CA PRO A 277 -56.36 66.44 -13.58
C PRO A 277 -56.54 66.93 -15.02
N GLY A 278 -57.63 66.49 -15.65
CA GLY A 278 -58.05 66.97 -16.95
C GLY A 278 -58.72 68.33 -16.91
N ARG A 279 -58.49 69.12 -17.96
CA ARG A 279 -59.48 69.68 -18.90
C ARG A 279 -58.73 70.40 -20.01
#